data_AF-A0A917H1P3-F1
#
_entry.id   AF-A0A917H1P3-F1
#
_cell.length_a   1.000
_cell.length_b   1.000
_cell.length_c   1.000
_cell.angle_alpha   90.00
_cell.angle_beta   90.00
_cell.angle_gamma   90.00
#
_symmetry.space_group_name_H-M   'P 1'
#
loop_
_entity.id
_entity.type
_entity.pdbx_description
1 polymer ?
#
loop_
_entity_poly.entity_id
_entity_poly.type
_entity_poly.pdbx_seq_one_letter_code
_entity_poly.pdbx_strand_id
1 'polypeptide(L)'
;MASSVTDTTLSLTWDAVTYEAGIANYEVFRDGVSVGTSATNSFDESGLTADTEYVYQVKAIGSDGKESTLSAELSVTTASAV
;
A
#
# COMPACT_ATOMS: atom_id res chain seq x y z
N MET A 1 -4.54 6.73 -1.09
CA MET A 1 -3.92 7.83 -1.85
C MET A 1 -2.41 7.70 -1.78
N ALA A 2 -1.70 8.09 -2.83
CA ALA A 2 -0.25 8.19 -2.81
C ALA A 2 0.17 9.65 -2.68
N SER A 3 1.26 9.87 -1.97
CA SER A 3 1.84 11.17 -1.65
C SER A 3 3.36 11.06 -1.72
N SER A 4 4.07 12.19 -1.82
CA SER A 4 5.54 12.19 -1.90
C SER A 4 6.11 11.27 -3.00
N VAL A 5 5.41 11.16 -4.13
CA VAL A 5 5.82 10.32 -5.26
C VAL A 5 7.00 11.00 -5.96
N THR A 6 8.14 10.32 -5.97
CA THR A 6 9.35 10.69 -6.69
C THR A 6 9.63 9.67 -7.80
N ASP A 7 10.79 9.78 -8.42
CA ASP A 7 11.33 8.81 -9.37
C ASP A 7 11.64 7.43 -8.75
N THR A 8 11.92 7.35 -7.44
CA THR A 8 12.34 6.08 -6.79
C THR A 8 11.64 5.79 -5.45
N THR A 9 10.79 6.70 -4.97
CA THR A 9 10.09 6.58 -3.70
C THR A 9 8.63 7.04 -3.81
N LEU A 10 7.78 6.52 -2.93
CA LEU A 10 6.44 7.08 -2.70
C LEU A 10 5.98 6.78 -1.27
N SER A 11 5.03 7.57 -0.80
CA SER A 11 4.34 7.34 0.47
C SER A 11 2.87 7.04 0.20
N LEU A 12 2.48 5.80 0.41
CA LEU A 12 1.11 5.33 0.30
C LEU A 12 0.37 5.57 1.62
N THR A 13 -0.85 6.08 1.55
CA THR A 13 -1.76 6.24 2.68
C THR A 13 -3.14 5.71 2.31
N TRP A 14 -3.88 5.14 3.24
CA TRP A 14 -5.22 4.62 2.96
C TRP A 14 -6.13 4.76 4.17
N ASP A 15 -7.43 4.90 3.93
CA ASP A 15 -8.40 4.95 5.01
C ASP A 15 -8.44 3.60 5.75
N ALA A 16 -8.55 3.69 7.08
CA ALA A 16 -8.72 2.50 7.91
C ALA A 16 -10.05 1.82 7.54
N VAL A 17 -9.99 0.53 7.24
CA VAL A 17 -11.20 -0.26 7.09
C VAL A 17 -11.74 -0.62 8.46
N THR A 18 -13.03 -0.42 8.69
CA THR A 18 -13.67 -0.87 9.92
C THR A 18 -13.81 -2.38 9.89
N TYR A 19 -12.95 -3.06 10.65
CA TYR A 19 -13.07 -4.48 10.91
C TYR A 19 -13.57 -4.71 12.33
N GLU A 20 -14.66 -5.45 12.49
CA GLU A 20 -15.30 -5.66 13.81
C GLU A 20 -14.36 -6.29 14.84
N ALA A 21 -13.41 -7.12 14.42
CA ALA A 21 -12.45 -7.75 15.33
C ALA A 21 -11.20 -6.88 15.64
N GLY A 22 -11.07 -5.70 15.00
CA GLY A 22 -9.89 -4.85 15.08
C GLY A 22 -8.74 -5.32 14.16
N ILE A 23 -7.94 -4.36 13.69
CA ILE A 23 -6.85 -4.60 12.74
C ILE A 23 -5.52 -4.72 13.49
N ALA A 24 -4.78 -5.79 13.23
CA ALA A 24 -3.43 -6.00 13.75
C ALA A 24 -2.37 -5.34 12.86
N ASN A 25 -2.50 -5.51 11.54
CA ASN A 25 -1.61 -4.91 10.54
C ASN A 25 -2.28 -4.87 9.16
N TYR A 26 -1.65 -4.19 8.22
CA TYR A 26 -2.05 -4.08 6.82
C TYR A 26 -0.93 -4.67 5.96
N GLU A 27 -1.27 -5.55 5.03
CA GLU A 27 -0.35 -6.05 4.02
C GLU A 27 -0.53 -5.25 2.73
N VAL A 28 0.57 -4.74 2.20
CA VAL A 28 0.61 -3.93 0.98
C VAL A 28 1.08 -4.79 -0.17
N PHE A 29 0.34 -4.74 -1.26
CA PHE A 29 0.59 -5.46 -2.49
C PHE A 29 0.89 -4.46 -3.60
N ARG A 30 1.91 -4.75 -4.39
CA ARG A 30 2.28 -4.02 -5.61
C ARG A 30 2.24 -4.99 -6.78
N ASP A 31 1.43 -4.70 -7.78
CA ASP A 31 1.23 -5.56 -8.95
C ASP A 31 0.84 -7.01 -8.57
N GLY A 32 0.07 -7.14 -7.48
CA GLY A 32 -0.37 -8.42 -6.92
C GLY A 32 0.68 -9.17 -6.08
N VAL A 33 1.88 -8.61 -5.89
CA VAL A 33 2.94 -9.18 -5.05
C VAL A 33 3.01 -8.43 -3.72
N SER A 34 3.05 -9.14 -2.58
CA SER A 34 3.23 -8.48 -1.29
C SER A 34 4.62 -7.84 -1.19
N VAL A 35 4.65 -6.53 -0.96
CA VAL A 35 5.89 -5.75 -0.82
C VAL A 35 6.24 -5.48 0.64
N GLY A 36 5.27 -5.62 1.55
CA GLY A 36 5.50 -5.46 2.97
C GLY A 36 4.22 -5.42 3.78
N THR A 37 4.39 -5.24 5.10
CA THR A 37 3.28 -5.01 6.02
C THR A 37 3.51 -3.72 6.79
N SER A 38 2.43 -3.03 7.14
CA SER A 38 2.42 -1.83 7.96
C SER A 38 1.46 -1.98 9.13
N ALA A 39 1.88 -1.56 10.32
CA ALA A 39 0.99 -1.48 11.47
C ALA A 39 0.07 -0.24 11.43
N THR A 40 0.38 0.72 10.56
CA THR A 40 -0.35 1.98 10.40
C THR A 40 -1.00 2.07 9.02
N ASN A 41 -1.83 3.10 8.84
CA ASN A 41 -2.51 3.42 7.58
C ASN A 41 -1.60 4.09 6.53
N SER A 42 -0.30 3.80 6.61
CA SER A 42 0.74 4.43 5.80
C SER A 42 1.84 3.45 5.50
N PHE A 43 2.40 3.52 4.30
CA PHE A 43 3.53 2.71 3.87
C PHE A 43 4.46 3.53 2.97
N ASP A 44 5.71 3.62 3.38
CA ASP A 44 6.75 4.28 2.60
C ASP A 44 7.46 3.23 1.74
N GLU A 45 7.39 3.43 0.44
CA GLU A 45 8.03 2.58 -0.53
C GLU A 45 9.26 3.27 -1.15
N SER A 46 10.29 2.47 -1.38
CA SER A 46 11.57 2.92 -1.93
C SER A 46 12.14 1.86 -2.87
N GLY A 47 13.06 2.27 -3.75
CA GLY A 47 13.64 1.39 -4.75
C GLY A 47 12.72 1.16 -5.95
N LEU A 48 11.83 2.11 -6.23
CA LEU A 48 10.99 2.12 -7.42
C LEU A 48 11.80 2.52 -8.66
N THR A 49 11.27 2.15 -9.82
CA THR A 49 11.76 2.61 -11.11
C THR A 49 10.97 3.85 -11.51
N ALA A 50 11.66 4.86 -12.07
CA ALA A 50 11.04 6.07 -12.58
C ALA A 50 10.15 5.80 -13.81
N ASP A 51 9.20 6.69 -14.09
CA ASP A 51 8.23 6.56 -15.21
C ASP A 51 7.52 5.20 -15.28
N THR A 52 7.30 4.55 -14.13
CA THR A 52 6.69 3.22 -14.06
C THR A 52 5.36 3.31 -13.33
N GLU A 53 4.32 2.75 -13.94
CA GLU A 53 3.02 2.56 -13.29
C GLU A 53 3.10 1.36 -12.35
N TYR A 54 2.67 1.56 -11.11
CA TYR A 54 2.55 0.55 -10.09
C TYR A 54 1.13 0.51 -9.57
N VAL A 55 0.57 -0.70 -9.44
CA VAL A 55 -0.78 -0.89 -8.89
C VAL A 55 -0.68 -1.37 -7.44
N TYR A 56 -1.17 -0.53 -6.52
CA TYR A 56 -1.16 -0.84 -5.10
C TYR A 56 -2.52 -1.34 -4.60
N GLN A 57 -2.48 -2.36 -3.78
CA GLN A 57 -3.65 -2.88 -3.06
C GLN A 57 -3.26 -3.13 -1.60
N VAL A 58 -4.20 -2.93 -0.69
CA VAL A 58 -3.96 -3.11 0.74
C VAL A 58 -4.97 -4.10 1.30
N LYS A 59 -4.47 -5.03 2.12
CA LYS A 59 -5.27 -6.02 2.83
C LYS A 59 -5.15 -5.78 4.32
N ALA A 60 -6.26 -5.63 5.03
CA ALA A 60 -6.22 -5.60 6.48
C ALA A 60 -6.17 -7.01 7.06
N ILE A 61 -5.30 -7.22 8.05
CA ILE A 61 -5.18 -8.47 8.80
C ILE A 61 -5.65 -8.20 10.23
N GLY A 62 -6.74 -8.85 10.61
CA GLY A 62 -7.35 -8.74 11.93
C GLY A 62 -6.53 -9.40 13.02
N SER A 63 -6.75 -8.98 14.28
CA SER A 63 -6.10 -9.60 15.45
C SER A 63 -6.53 -11.05 15.71
N ASP A 64 -7.64 -11.48 15.11
CA ASP A 64 -8.13 -12.86 15.06
C ASP A 64 -7.46 -13.72 13.97
N GLY A 65 -6.52 -13.13 13.21
CA GLY A 65 -5.83 -13.79 12.10
C GLY A 65 -6.64 -13.88 10.81
N LYS A 66 -7.80 -13.20 10.73
CA LYS A 66 -8.58 -13.14 9.50
C LYS A 66 -8.15 -11.99 8.62
N GLU A 67 -8.23 -12.22 7.33
CA GLU A 67 -7.86 -11.24 6.31
C GLU A 67 -9.13 -10.62 5.73
N SER A 68 -9.12 -9.29 5.57
CA SER A 68 -10.18 -8.57 4.87
C SER A 68 -10.05 -8.77 3.34
N THR A 69 -11.09 -8.42 2.61
CA THR A 69 -10.98 -8.18 1.16
C THR A 69 -9.94 -7.10 0.88
N LEU A 70 -9.28 -7.21 -0.28
CA LEU A 70 -8.35 -6.19 -0.78
C LEU A 70 -9.06 -4.85 -0.98
N SER A 71 -8.32 -3.76 -0.77
CA SER A 71 -8.77 -2.41 -1.05
C SER A 71 -9.02 -2.20 -2.54
N ALA A 72 -9.61 -1.06 -2.90
CA ALA A 72 -9.57 -0.59 -4.27
C ALA A 72 -8.11 -0.50 -4.77
N GLU A 73 -7.93 -0.83 -6.04
CA GLU A 73 -6.64 -0.71 -6.73
C GLU A 73 -6.27 0.77 -6.84
N LEU A 74 -5.09 1.12 -6.36
CA LEU A 74 -4.52 2.46 -6.51
C LEU A 74 -3.37 2.41 -7.51
N SER A 75 -3.64 2.88 -8.71
CA SER A 75 -2.62 3.11 -9.74
C SER A 75 -1.81 4.35 -9.39
N VAL A 76 -0.49 4.20 -9.31
CA VAL A 76 0.45 5.29 -9.04
C VAL A 76 1.59 5.20 -10.04
N THR A 77 1.79 6.27 -10.81
CA THR A 77 2.95 6.39 -11.71
C THR A 77 4.04 7.19 -10.99
N THR A 78 5.26 6.65 -10.93
CA THR A 78 6.42 7.37 -10.40
C THR A 78 6.76 8.58 -11.26
N ALA A 79 7.39 9.59 -10.66
CA ALA A 79 7.86 10.74 -11.42
C ALA A 79 8.94 10.32 -12.42
N SER A 80 9.12 11.10 -13.47
CA SER A 80 10.23 10.87 -14.39
C SER A 80 11.56 11.09 -13.68
N ALA A 81 12.57 10.30 -14.04
CA ALA A 81 13.91 10.46 -13.48
C ALA A 81 14.43 11.87 -13.79
N VAL A 82 14.87 12.58 -12.74
CA VAL A 82 15.53 13.89 -12.86
C VAL A 82 17.00 13.76 -13.24
#